data_AF-A0A7W0MJ82-F1
#
_entry.id   AF-A0A7W0MJ82-F1
#
_cell.length_a   1.000
_cell.length_b   1.000
_cell.length_c   1.000
_cell.angle_alpha   90.00
_cell.angle_beta   90.00
_cell.angle_gamma   90.00
#
_symmetry.space_group_name_H-M   'P 1'
#
loop_
_entity.id
_entity.type
_entity.pdbx_description
1 polymer ?
#
loop_
_entity_poly.entity_id
_entity_poly.type
_entity_poly.pdbx_seq_one_letter_code
_entity_poly.pdbx_strand_id
1 'polypeptide(L)' 'MKPASKFILVICERTIEQDHRFIRRRWRAMQTFRSFHTAERTIEAIEAMHILHKGQVKRLNGRDAMGQAKFVLSLFQIAA' A
#
# COMPACT_ATOMS: atom_id res chain seq x y z
N MET A 1 -38.33 3.04 15.20
CA MET A 1 -37.36 2.18 14.47
C MET A 1 -36.36 3.05 13.69
N LYS A 2 -35.18 3.36 14.27
CA LYS A 2 -34.00 3.83 13.51
C LYS A 2 -32.71 3.13 13.98
N PRO A 3 -32.65 1.79 14.13
CA PRO A 3 -31.42 1.16 14.62
C PRO A 3 -30.35 1.03 13.54
N ALA A 4 -30.71 0.90 12.25
CA ALA A 4 -29.71 0.64 11.20
C ALA A 4 -28.81 1.84 10.87
N SER A 5 -29.36 3.05 10.77
CA SER A 5 -28.60 4.25 10.37
C SER A 5 -27.57 4.70 11.42
N LYS A 6 -27.90 4.58 12.71
CA LYS A 6 -26.97 4.89 13.82
C LYS A 6 -25.84 3.86 13.92
N PHE A 7 -26.10 2.59 13.58
CA PHE A 7 -25.07 1.56 13.50
C PHE A 7 -24.11 1.76 12.31
N ILE A 8 -24.63 2.12 11.14
CA ILE A 8 -23.79 2.40 9.95
C ILE A 8 -22.87 3.60 10.22
N LEU A 9 -23.39 4.69 10.79
CA LEU A 9 -22.60 5.89 11.10
C LEU A 9 -21.48 5.59 12.11
N VAL A 10 -21.74 4.79 13.15
CA VAL A 10 -20.74 4.40 14.17
C VAL A 10 -19.68 3.46 13.59
N ILE A 11 -20.03 2.59 12.64
CA ILE A 11 -19.02 1.76 11.95
C ILE A 11 -18.13 2.64 11.07
N CYS A 12 -18.70 3.57 10.31
CA CYS A 12 -17.93 4.49 9.46
C CYS A 12 -16.95 5.33 10.27
N GLU A 13 -17.38 5.93 11.39
CA GLU A 13 -16.48 6.72 12.23
C GLU A 13 -15.30 5.89 12.72
N ARG A 14 -15.54 4.65 13.15
CA ARG A 14 -14.44 3.77 13.56
C ARG A 14 -13.54 3.39 12.39
N THR A 15 -14.07 3.02 11.23
CA THR A 15 -13.26 2.61 10.06
C THR A 15 -12.45 3.78 9.48
N ILE A 16 -13.08 4.93 9.27
CA ILE A 16 -12.43 6.15 8.77
C ILE A 16 -11.34 6.61 9.76
N GLU A 17 -11.64 6.63 11.07
CA GLU A 17 -10.68 7.00 12.10
C GLU A 17 -9.54 5.98 12.21
N GLN A 18 -9.82 4.68 12.04
CA GLN A 18 -8.80 3.63 12.02
C GLN A 18 -7.86 3.80 10.82
N ASP A 19 -8.42 3.99 9.62
CA ASP A 19 -7.65 4.12 8.38
C ASP A 19 -6.76 5.36 8.42
N HIS A 20 -7.33 6.49 8.85
CA HIS A 20 -6.57 7.71 9.00
C HIS A 20 -5.50 7.59 10.09
N ARG A 21 -5.76 6.86 11.19
CA ARG A 21 -4.75 6.55 12.22
C ARG A 21 -3.64 5.65 11.67
N PHE A 22 -3.97 4.69 10.82
CA PHE A 22 -3.00 3.78 10.22
C PHE A 22 -2.06 4.51 9.24
N ILE A 23 -2.62 5.38 8.39
CA ILE A 23 -1.86 6.25 7.48
C ILE A 23 -0.94 7.18 8.29
N ARG A 24 -1.46 7.84 9.34
CA ARG A 24 -0.67 8.73 10.21
C ARG A 24 0.46 8.01 10.93
N ARG A 25 0.28 6.75 11.35
CA ARG A 25 1.35 5.94 11.96
C ARG A 25 2.47 5.62 10.96
N ARG A 26 2.12 5.18 9.74
CA ARG A 26 3.09 4.93 8.66
C ARG A 26 3.86 6.19 8.30
N TRP A 27 3.16 7.31 8.15
CA TRP A 27 3.77 8.61 7.85
C TRP A 27 4.77 9.05 8.93
N ARG A 28 4.43 8.87 10.22
CA ARG A 28 5.34 9.16 11.34
C ARG A 28 6.56 8.24 11.37
N ALA A 29 6.40 6.95 11.04
CA ALA A 29 7.51 6.00 10.99
C ALA A 29 8.51 6.31 9.86
N MET A 30 8.05 6.89 8.75
CA MET A 30 8.91 7.31 7.62
C MET A 30 9.69 8.61 7.89
N GLN A 31 9.60 9.19 9.10
CA GLN A 31 10.27 10.44 9.48
C GLN A 31 10.09 11.56 8.45
N THR A 32 8.86 11.83 8.01
CA THR A 32 8.47 12.91 7.06
C THR A 32 9.32 13.01 5.79
N PHE A 33 8.71 12.78 4.63
CA PHE A 33 9.38 13.02 3.35
C PHE A 33 9.93 14.45 3.29
N ARG A 34 11.22 14.57 2.95
CA ARG A 34 11.93 15.86 2.90
C ARG A 34 11.30 16.84 1.91
N SER A 35 10.54 16.34 0.93
CA SER A 35 9.77 17.12 -0.04
C SER A 35 8.51 16.39 -0.51
N PHE A 36 7.54 17.13 -1.07
CA PHE A 36 6.35 16.53 -1.70
C PHE A 36 6.70 15.60 -2.85
N HIS A 37 7.72 15.94 -3.65
CA HIS A 37 8.16 15.10 -4.75
C HIS A 37 8.68 13.73 -4.27
N THR A 38 9.41 13.69 -3.16
CA THR A 38 9.88 12.41 -2.58
C THR A 38 8.75 11.60 -1.96
N ALA A 39 7.73 12.25 -1.40
CA ALA A 39 6.52 11.59 -0.94
C ALA A 39 5.76 10.91 -2.08
N GLU A 40 5.53 11.63 -3.18
CA GLU A 40 4.83 11.15 -4.37
C GLU A 40 5.52 9.91 -4.95
N ARG A 41 6.84 9.99 -5.19
CA ARG A 41 7.64 8.84 -5.67
C ARG A 41 7.58 7.63 -4.74
N THR A 42 7.53 7.87 -3.42
CA THR A 42 7.45 6.77 -2.46
C THR A 42 6.08 6.12 -2.48
N ILE A 43 5.00 6.90 -2.62
CA ILE A 43 3.64 6.38 -2.75
C ILE A 43 3.52 5.56 -4.04
N GLU A 44 4.00 6.07 -5.18
CA GLU A 44 4.05 5.35 -6.46
C GLU A 44 4.80 4.02 -6.32
N ALA A 45 5.95 4.01 -5.65
CA ALA A 45 6.73 2.80 -5.42
C ALA A 45 6.00 1.78 -4.53
N ILE A 46 5.33 2.24 -3.46
CA ILE A 46 4.53 1.39 -2.58
C ILE A 46 3.36 0.77 -3.35
N GLU A 47 2.69 1.55 -4.21
CA GLU A 47 1.59 1.07 -5.05
C GLU A 47 2.07 0.05 -6.07
N ALA A 48 3.19 0.32 -6.75
CA ALA A 48 3.80 -0.62 -7.68
C ALA A 48 4.15 -1.96 -6.99
N MET A 49 4.74 -1.91 -5.79
CA MET A 49 5.03 -3.10 -4.99
C MET A 49 3.76 -3.84 -4.56
N HIS A 50 2.69 -3.11 -4.24
CA HIS A 50 1.42 -3.71 -3.85
C HIS A 50 0.75 -4.46 -5.02
N ILE A 51 0.80 -3.91 -6.24
CA ILE A 51 0.30 -4.55 -7.47
C ILE A 51 1.09 -5.83 -7.77
N LEU A 52 2.42 -5.78 -7.63
CA LEU A 52 3.29 -6.94 -7.77
C LEU A 52 2.94 -8.02 -6.74
N HIS A 53 2.77 -7.63 -5.47
CA HIS A 53 2.50 -8.56 -4.39
C HIS A 53 1.11 -9.19 -4.47
N LYS A 54 0.11 -8.49 -5.03
CA LYS A 54 -1.20 -9.07 -5.34
C LYS A 54 -1.16 -10.07 -6.52
N GLY A 55 -0.05 -10.14 -7.26
CA GLY A 55 0.05 -10.99 -8.44
C GLY A 55 -0.84 -10.51 -9.59
N GLN A 56 -1.17 -9.22 -9.64
CA GLN A 56 -1.94 -8.63 -10.74
C GLN A 56 -1.12 -8.48 -12.03
N VAL A 57 0.21 -8.66 -11.92
CA VAL A 57 1.09 -8.78 -13.07
C VAL A 57 0.98 -10.19 -13.65
N LYS A 58 0.63 -10.28 -14.95
CA LYS A 58 0.30 -11.49 -15.74
C LYS A 58 1.27 -12.70 -15.62
N ARG A 59 2.40 -12.57 -14.94
CA ARG A 59 3.46 -13.59 -14.80
C ARG A 59 3.95 -13.80 -13.37
N LEU A 60 3.34 -13.16 -12.37
CA LEU A 60 3.77 -13.24 -10.96
C LEU A 60 2.63 -13.74 -10.09
N ASN A 61 2.85 -14.87 -9.40
CA ASN A 61 1.96 -15.29 -8.34
C ASN A 61 2.23 -14.44 -7.09
N GLY A 62 1.17 -13.92 -6.45
CA GLY A 62 1.31 -13.09 -5.24
C GLY A 62 2.04 -13.79 -4.09
N ARG A 63 2.03 -15.13 -4.05
CA ARG A 63 2.72 -15.97 -3.05
C ARG A 63 4.15 -16.36 -3.44
N ASP A 64 4.59 -16.07 -4.67
CA ASP A 64 5.94 -16.42 -5.13
C ASP A 64 6.90 -15.24 -4.93
N ALA A 65 7.43 -15.12 -3.71
CA ALA A 65 8.38 -14.08 -3.34
C ALA A 65 9.67 -14.15 -4.17
N MET A 66 10.11 -15.36 -4.55
CA MET A 66 11.32 -15.55 -5.34
C MET A 66 11.12 -15.15 -6.80
N GLY A 67 9.95 -15.45 -7.38
CA GLY A 67 9.55 -14.96 -8.70
C GLY A 67 9.41 -13.45 -8.75
N GLN A 68 8.82 -12.83 -7.72
CA GLN A 68 8.73 -11.37 -7.59
C GLN A 68 10.14 -10.72 -7.52
N ALA A 69 11.05 -11.28 -6.72
CA ALA A 69 12.41 -10.78 -6.61
C ALA A 69 13.19 -10.89 -7.94
N LYS A 70 13.11 -12.04 -8.63
CA LYS A 70 13.73 -12.23 -9.96
C LYS A 70 13.17 -11.26 -10.99
N PHE A 71 11.86 -10.99 -10.96
CA PHE A 71 11.23 -10.03 -11.86
C PHE A 71 11.76 -8.61 -11.62
N VAL A 72 11.85 -8.16 -10.36
CA VAL A 72 12.41 -6.85 -10.04
C VAL A 72 13.88 -6.75 -10.49
N LEU A 73 14.69 -7.77 -10.25
CA LEU A 73 16.09 -7.79 -10.70
C LEU A 73 16.22 -7.74 -12.23
N SER A 74 15.33 -8.42 -12.96
CA SER A 74 15.29 -8.37 -14.42
C SER A 74 14.83 -7.01 -14.96
N LEU A 75 13.91 -6.34 -14.26
CA LEU A 75 13.38 -5.03 -14.65
C LEU A 75 14.46 -3.95 -14.62
N PHE A 76 15.37 -4.04 -13.64
CA PHE A 76 16.50 -3.11 -13.49
C PHE A 76 17.77 -3.57 -14.21
N GLN A 77 17.74 -4.69 -14.94
CA GLN A 77 18.90 -5.27 -15.62
C GLN A 77 20.11 -5.50 -14.69
N ILE A 78 19.88 -5.70 -13.39
CA ILE A 78 20.94 -5.97 -12.40
C ILE A 78 21.28 -7.47 -12.36
N ALA A 79 20.39 -8.31 -12.85
CA ALA A 79 20.67 -9.71 -13.13
C ALA A 79 21.20 -9.85 -14.57
N ALA A 80 22.49 -9.55 -14.77
CA ALA A 80 23.27 -9.95 -15.94
C ALA A 80 24.24 -11.07 -15.53
#